data_AF-A0A251X4W1-F1
#
_entry.id   AF-A0A251X4W1-F1
#
_cell.length_a   1.000
_cell.length_b   1.000
_cell.length_c   1.000
_cell.angle_alpha   90.00
_cell.angle_beta   90.00
_cell.angle_gamma   90.00
#
_symmetry.space_group_name_H-M   'P 1'
#
loop_
_entity.id
_entity.type
_entity.pdbx_description
1 polymer ?
#
loop_
_entity_poly.entity_id
_entity_poly.type
_entity_poly.pdbx_seq_one_letter_code
_entity_poly.pdbx_strand_id
1 'polypeptide(L)' 'MVNWSISDNLDETVRDYLSQIGQENNISTFIEKIVREKLFELQIEQIKQRNQLVEPTEILTAIDAALAHENRT' A
#
# COMPACT_ATOMS: atom_id res chain seq x y z
N MET A 1 20.19 2.86 5.90
CA MET A 1 18.90 3.08 6.58
C MET A 1 18.48 4.50 6.26
N VAL A 2 17.39 4.72 5.53
CA VAL A 2 16.94 6.07 5.20
C VAL A 2 16.18 6.60 6.43
N ASN A 3 16.66 7.67 7.06
CA ASN A 3 16.00 8.30 8.19
C ASN A 3 14.94 9.27 7.66
N TRP A 4 13.67 8.89 7.74
CA TRP A 4 12.56 9.75 7.30
C TRP A 4 12.22 10.65 8.49
N SER A 5 12.64 11.91 8.44
CA SER A 5 12.30 12.88 9.48
C SER A 5 10.85 13.33 9.27
N ILE A 6 9.99 12.93 10.19
CA ILE A 6 8.64 13.47 10.32
C ILE A 6 8.77 14.86 10.97
N SER A 7 7.94 15.83 10.58
CA SER A 7 7.94 17.13 11.26
C SER A 7 7.44 16.97 12.70
N ASP A 8 8.00 17.73 13.64
CA ASP A 8 7.65 17.62 15.06
C ASP A 8 6.14 17.77 15.31
N ASN A 9 5.48 18.66 14.57
CA ASN A 9 4.03 18.86 14.63
C ASN A 9 3.22 17.62 14.19
N LEU A 10 3.69 16.90 13.16
CA LEU A 10 3.03 15.70 12.68
C LEU A 10 3.25 14.53 13.65
N ASP A 11 4.42 14.44 14.27
CA ASP A 11 4.72 13.45 15.31
C ASP A 11 3.80 13.64 16.54
N GLU A 12 3.62 14.88 17.00
CA GLU A 12 2.69 15.23 18.10
C GLU A 12 1.23 14.90 17.72
N THR A 13 0.78 15.30 16.53
CA THR A 13 -0.58 15.00 16.05
C THR A 13 -0.86 13.49 16.00
N VAL A 14 0.11 12.70 15.52
CA VAL A 14 -0.03 11.23 15.44
C VAL A 14 -0.02 10.62 16.84
N ARG A 15 0.82 11.11 17.77
CA ARG A 15 0.79 10.63 19.17
C ARG A 15 -0.54 10.91 19.84
N ASP A 16 -1.08 12.12 19.68
CA ASP A 16 -2.38 12.50 20.24
C ASP A 16 -3.49 11.59 19.72
N TYR A 17 -3.53 11.38 18.40
CA TYR A 17 -4.48 10.47 17.79
C TYR A 17 -4.33 9.03 18.30
N LEU A 18 -3.10 8.52 18.40
CA LEU A 18 -2.84 7.17 18.91
C LEU A 18 -3.23 7.03 20.39
N SER A 19 -3.02 8.06 21.20
CA SER A 19 -3.46 8.07 22.60
C SER A 19 -5.00 8.03 22.70
N GLN A 20 -5.71 8.78 21.85
CA GLN A 20 -7.18 8.75 21.79
C GLN A 20 -7.76 7.36 21.49
N ILE A 21 -7.04 6.53 20.72
CA ILE A 21 -7.45 5.17 20.37
C ILE A 21 -6.77 4.08 21.23
N GLY A 22 -6.02 4.45 22.27
CA GLY A 22 -5.34 3.52 23.18
C GLY A 22 -4.15 2.77 22.57
N GLN A 23 -3.47 3.34 21.58
CA GLN A 23 -2.33 2.76 20.85
C GLN A 23 -1.04 3.62 20.92
N GLU A 24 -0.91 4.40 21.98
CA GLU A 24 0.18 5.36 22.26
C GLU A 24 1.61 4.83 22.09
N ASN A 25 1.86 3.53 22.23
CA ASN A 25 3.19 2.92 22.03
C ASN A 25 3.48 2.39 20.61
N ASN A 26 2.56 2.55 19.66
CA ASN A 26 2.63 1.90 18.34
C ASN A 26 2.89 2.86 17.17
N ILE A 27 3.56 4.00 17.39
CA ILE A 27 3.73 5.01 16.34
C ILE A 27 4.43 4.48 15.09
N SER A 28 5.51 3.69 15.27
CA SER A 28 6.25 3.12 14.15
C SER A 28 5.39 2.11 13.38
N THR A 29 4.61 1.30 14.09
CA THR A 29 3.69 0.33 13.49
C THR A 29 2.55 1.02 12.74
N PHE A 30 2.03 2.11 13.30
CA PHE A 30 1.01 2.94 12.64
C PHE A 30 1.55 3.55 11.36
N ILE A 31 2.72 4.20 11.41
CA ILE A 31 3.38 4.79 10.25
C ILE A 31 3.66 3.70 9.20
N GLU A 32 4.22 2.57 9.61
CA GLU A 32 4.50 1.46 8.69
C GLU A 32 3.24 0.99 7.97
N LYS A 33 2.12 0.82 8.69
CA LYS A 33 0.83 0.43 8.10
C LYS A 33 0.38 1.44 7.05
N ILE A 34 0.34 2.73 7.40
CA ILE A 34 -0.10 3.80 6.49
C ILE A 34 0.79 3.89 5.25
N VAL A 35 2.11 3.76 5.43
CA VAL A 35 3.06 3.76 4.30
C VAL A 35 2.81 2.56 3.38
N ARG A 36 2.59 1.36 3.94
CA ARG A 36 2.28 0.16 3.13
C ARG A 36 0.98 0.32 2.35
N GLU A 37 -0.08 0.79 2.98
CA GLU A 37 -1.36 1.08 2.33
C GLU A 37 -1.16 2.09 1.19
N LYS A 38 -0.43 3.17 1.44
CA LYS A 38 -0.22 4.21 0.44
C LYS A 38 0.61 3.72 -0.76
N LEU A 39 1.65 2.93 -0.50
CA LEU A 39 2.46 2.33 -1.57
C LEU A 39 1.61 1.38 -2.43
N PHE A 40 0.75 0.59 -1.80
CA PHE A 40 -0.15 -0.32 -2.52
C PHE A 40 -1.15 0.44 -3.40
N GLU A 41 -1.76 1.52 -2.89
CA GLU A 41 -2.62 2.40 -3.69
C GLU A 41 -1.89 2.97 -4.91
N LEU A 42 -0.68 3.51 -4.70
CA LEU A 42 0.12 4.08 -5.78
C LEU A 42 0.47 3.03 -6.85
N GLN A 43 0.76 1.80 -6.44
CA GLN A 43 1.00 0.68 -7.35
C GLN A 43 -0.25 0.31 -8.14
N ILE A 44 -1.41 0.25 -7.50
CA ILE A 44 -2.69 -0.01 -8.18
C ILE A 44 -2.95 1.07 -9.24
N GLU A 45 -2.77 2.34 -8.88
CA GLU A 45 -3.01 3.44 -9.83
C GLU A 45 -2.04 3.38 -11.01
N GLN A 46 -0.77 3.05 -10.78
CA GLN A 46 0.18 2.82 -11.88
C GLN A 46 -0.23 1.65 -12.78
N ILE A 47 -0.71 0.54 -12.21
CA ILE A 47 -1.18 -0.61 -12.98
C ILE A 47 -2.41 -0.24 -13.81
N LYS A 48 -3.37 0.46 -13.21
CA LYS A 48 -4.58 0.94 -13.92
C LYS A 48 -4.21 1.88 -15.07
N GLN A 49 -3.32 2.84 -14.83
CA GLN A 49 -2.84 3.75 -15.87
C GLN A 49 -2.15 2.99 -17.01
N ARG A 50 -1.27 2.04 -16.68
CA ARG A 50 -0.59 1.20 -17.69
C ARG A 50 -1.59 0.41 -18.52
N ASN A 51 -2.66 -0.07 -17.90
CA ASN A 51 -3.65 -0.93 -18.55
C ASN A 51 -4.88 -0.14 -19.06
N GLN A 52 -4.84 1.19 -19.10
CA GLN A 52 -6.00 2.02 -19.40
C GLN A 52 -6.64 1.73 -20.77
N LEU A 53 -5.86 1.25 -21.73
CA LEU A 53 -6.30 0.94 -23.10
C LEU A 53 -6.61 -0.55 -23.31
N VAL A 54 -6.49 -1.38 -22.28
CA VAL A 54 -6.70 -2.83 -22.35
C VAL A 54 -8.06 -3.14 -21.75
N GLU A 55 -8.88 -3.91 -22.45
CA GLU A 55 -10.18 -4.33 -21.93
C GLU A 55 -9.99 -5.23 -20.70
N PRO A 56 -10.78 -5.05 -19.62
CA PRO A 56 -10.62 -5.83 -18.39
C PRO A 56 -10.65 -7.35 -18.61
N THR A 57 -11.45 -7.83 -19.56
CA THR A 57 -11.56 -9.24 -19.93
C THR A 57 -10.25 -9.81 -20.46
N GLU A 58 -9.48 -9.03 -21.23
CA GLU A 58 -8.18 -9.46 -21.75
C GLU A 58 -7.16 -9.59 -20.62
N ILE A 59 -7.19 -8.68 -19.64
CA ILE A 59 -6.35 -8.72 -18.44
C ILE A 59 -6.66 -9.98 -17.63
N LEU A 60 -7.94 -10.25 -17.37
CA LEU A 60 -8.37 -11.44 -16.62
C LEU A 60 -7.97 -12.74 -17.34
N THR A 61 -8.18 -12.79 -18.65
CA THR A 61 -7.80 -13.95 -19.47
C THR A 61 -6.29 -14.21 -19.41
N ALA A 62 -5.47 -13.16 -19.48
CA ALA A 62 -4.02 -13.28 -19.37
C ALA A 62 -3.57 -13.76 -17.98
N ILE A 63 -4.23 -13.31 -16.91
CA ILE A 63 -3.97 -13.75 -15.53
C ILE A 63 -4.33 -15.23 -15.38
N ASP A 64 -5.52 -15.64 -15.82
CA ASP A 64 -5.98 -17.03 -15.73
C ASP A 64 -5.06 -17.98 -16.50
N ALA A 65 -4.60 -17.57 -17.69
CA ALA A 65 -3.64 -18.33 -18.49
C ALA A 65 -2.29 -18.49 -17.78
N ALA A 66 -1.79 -17.43 -17.14
CA ALA A 66 -0.52 -17.48 -16.39
C ALA A 66 -0.61 -18.40 -15.15
N LEU A 67 -1.69 -18.28 -14.36
CA LEU A 67 -1.92 -19.13 -13.19
C LEU A 67 -2.12 -20.60 -13.58
N ALA A 68 -2.79 -20.88 -14.69
CA ALA A 68 -2.94 -22.23 -15.21
C ALA A 68 -1.63 -22.84 -15.73
N HIS A 69 -0.65 -22.01 -16.10
CA HIS A 69 0.68 -22.46 -16.48
C HIS A 69 1.54 -22.76 -15.25
N GLU A 70 1.53 -21.90 -14.24
CA GLU A 70 2.29 -22.08 -12.99
C GLU A 70 1.88 -23.36 -12.24
N ASN A 71 0.57 -23.66 -12.17
CA ASN A 71 0.05 -24.85 -11.49
C ASN A 71 0.34 -26.19 -12.21
N ARG A 72 0.96 -26.16 -13.40
CA ARG A 72 1.32 -27.38 -14.17
C ARG A 72 2.81 -27.72 -14.10
N THR A 73 3.63 -26.84 -13.51
CA THR A 73 5.07 -26.99 -13.27
C THR A 73 5.34 -27.26 -11.80
#